data_AF-A0A0R2JE68-F1
#
_entry.id   AF-A0A0R2JE68-F1
#
_cell.length_a   1.000
_cell.length_b   1.000
_cell.length_c   1.000
_cell.angle_alpha   90.00
_cell.angle_beta   90.00
_cell.angle_gamma   90.00
#
_symmetry.space_group_name_H-M   'P 1'
#
loop_
_entity.id
_entity.type
_entity.pdbx_description
1 polymer ?
#
loop_
_entity_poly.entity_id
_entity_poly.type
_entity_poly.pdbx_seq_one_letter_code
_entity_poly.pdbx_strand_id
1 'polypeptide(L)'
;MSKIIEEQILPFDLNKSQKILDKTMVKYRSFSNNRTLGEVAFQWKAKTSYTINYKDDANTSIIITSKNFGLGPVQKNAVQKEMELFKSALRDSLNEVENTEQQDTKSSDNTAEDILKYKDLLDKGILTQEEFDKQKQKLLNK
;
A
#
# COMPACT_ATOMS: atom_id res chain seq x y z
N MET A 1 -19.72 -12.43 -22.19
CA MET A 1 -19.19 -11.44 -21.25
C MET A 1 -17.81 -11.87 -20.83
N SER A 2 -16.84 -10.96 -20.78
CA SER A 2 -15.50 -11.26 -20.25
C SER A 2 -15.44 -10.86 -18.78
N LYS A 3 -14.97 -11.77 -17.92
CA LYS A 3 -14.88 -11.59 -16.46
C LYS A 3 -13.56 -12.18 -15.97
N ILE A 4 -12.84 -11.43 -15.15
CA ILE A 4 -11.67 -11.90 -14.40
C ILE A 4 -12.00 -11.72 -12.91
N ILE A 5 -11.71 -12.74 -12.11
CA ILE A 5 -11.89 -12.75 -10.66
C ILE A 5 -10.56 -13.17 -10.07
N GLU A 6 -10.06 -12.42 -9.11
CA GLU A 6 -8.79 -12.70 -8.45
C GLU A 6 -8.95 -12.51 -6.94
N GLU A 7 -8.48 -13.48 -6.17
CA GLU A 7 -8.44 -13.41 -4.71
C GLU A 7 -7.02 -13.01 -4.29
N GLN A 8 -6.92 -11.98 -3.46
CA GLN A 8 -5.66 -11.53 -2.89
C GLN A 8 -5.80 -11.42 -1.37
N ILE A 9 -4.77 -11.83 -0.65
CA ILE A 9 -4.74 -11.76 0.81
C ILE A 9 -3.92 -10.54 1.20
N LEU A 10 -4.50 -9.69 2.04
CA LEU A 10 -3.87 -8.52 2.62
C LEU A 10 -3.51 -8.83 4.08
N PRO A 11 -2.24 -8.65 4.50
CA PRO A 11 -1.80 -8.88 5.89
C PRO A 11 -2.17 -7.68 6.78
N PHE A 12 -3.41 -7.23 6.72
CA PHE A 12 -3.92 -6.10 7.51
C PHE A 12 -5.31 -6.42 8.06
N ASP A 13 -5.64 -5.76 9.17
CA ASP A 13 -6.97 -5.77 9.76
C ASP A 13 -8.02 -5.19 8.79
N LEU A 14 -9.29 -5.44 9.10
CA LEU A 14 -10.41 -5.05 8.24
C LEU A 14 -10.46 -3.53 7.99
N ASN A 15 -10.26 -2.72 9.04
CA ASN A 15 -10.35 -1.26 8.94
C ASN A 15 -9.19 -0.68 8.12
N LYS A 16 -7.97 -1.14 8.36
CA LYS A 16 -6.80 -0.72 7.59
C LYS A 16 -6.90 -1.19 6.14
N SER A 17 -7.34 -2.42 5.91
CA SER A 17 -7.60 -2.95 4.56
C SER A 17 -8.64 -2.12 3.81
N GLN A 18 -9.73 -1.72 4.46
CA GLN A 18 -10.75 -0.86 3.86
C GLN A 18 -10.16 0.51 3.48
N LYS A 19 -9.39 1.14 4.37
CA LYS A 19 -8.73 2.41 4.10
C LYS A 19 -7.74 2.33 2.91
N ILE A 20 -6.97 1.25 2.83
CA ILE A 20 -6.06 0.97 1.71
C ILE A 20 -6.85 0.86 0.41
N LEU A 21 -7.94 0.09 0.41
CA LEU A 21 -8.77 -0.15 -0.77
C LEU A 21 -9.49 1.12 -1.25
N ASP A 22 -9.96 1.97 -0.34
CA ASP A 22 -10.55 3.26 -0.69
C ASP A 22 -9.52 4.16 -1.38
N LYS A 23 -8.30 4.22 -0.83
CA LYS A 23 -7.19 4.96 -1.45
C LYS A 23 -6.82 4.38 -2.82
N THR A 24 -6.76 3.06 -2.93
CA THR A 24 -6.53 2.35 -4.19
C THR A 24 -7.61 2.70 -5.21
N MET A 25 -8.87 2.78 -4.81
CA MET A 25 -9.97 3.12 -5.73
C MET A 25 -9.84 4.55 -6.24
N VAL A 26 -9.44 5.49 -5.39
CA VAL A 26 -9.17 6.88 -5.80
C VAL A 26 -8.02 6.93 -6.81
N LYS A 27 -6.90 6.25 -6.53
CA LYS A 27 -5.75 6.18 -7.46
C LYS A 27 -6.10 5.51 -8.78
N TYR A 28 -6.79 4.38 -8.73
CA TYR A 28 -7.27 3.66 -9.90
C TYR A 28 -8.15 4.56 -10.78
N ARG A 29 -9.06 5.34 -10.18
CA ARG A 29 -9.86 6.33 -10.92
C ARG A 29 -8.98 7.40 -11.57
N SER A 30 -7.99 7.94 -10.87
CA SER A 30 -7.03 8.89 -11.44
C SER A 30 -6.25 8.30 -12.63
N PHE A 31 -5.80 7.05 -12.52
CA PHE A 31 -5.13 6.34 -13.62
C PHE A 31 -6.07 6.08 -14.81
N SER A 32 -7.35 5.82 -14.55
CA SER A 32 -8.35 5.65 -15.60
C SER A 32 -8.71 6.96 -16.31
N ASN A 33 -8.64 8.10 -15.61
CA ASN A 33 -8.98 9.42 -16.13
C ASN A 33 -7.83 10.08 -16.91
N ASN A 34 -6.57 9.72 -16.66
CA ASN A 34 -5.39 10.22 -17.39
C ASN A 34 -5.17 9.52 -18.75
N ARG A 35 -6.21 8.94 -19.34
CA ARG A 35 -6.13 8.24 -20.64
C ARG A 35 -6.36 9.20 -21.79
N THR A 36 -5.70 8.94 -22.92
CA THR A 36 -5.85 9.75 -24.13
C THR A 36 -7.25 9.62 -24.75
N LEU A 37 -7.70 10.63 -25.52
CA LEU A 37 -9.00 10.59 -26.24
C LEU A 37 -9.15 9.33 -27.12
N GLY A 38 -8.08 8.89 -27.77
CA GLY A 38 -8.06 7.64 -28.55
C GLY A 38 -8.21 6.40 -27.69
N GLU A 39 -7.63 6.39 -26.49
CA GLU A 39 -7.82 5.31 -25.52
C GLU A 39 -9.22 5.29 -24.93
N VAL A 40 -9.90 6.43 -24.76
CA VAL A 40 -11.27 6.53 -24.20
C VAL A 40 -12.33 6.13 -25.23
N ALA A 41 -12.11 6.44 -26.52
CA ALA A 41 -13.05 6.17 -27.61
C ALA A 41 -13.30 4.67 -27.88
N PHE A 42 -12.36 3.78 -27.53
CA PHE A 42 -12.45 2.33 -27.75
C PHE A 42 -12.59 1.51 -26.46
N GLN A 43 -13.02 2.14 -25.35
CA GLN A 43 -13.24 1.42 -24.09
C GLN A 43 -14.65 0.84 -24.07
N TRP A 44 -14.71 -0.44 -24.37
CA TRP A 44 -15.71 -1.29 -23.73
C TRP A 44 -15.56 -1.08 -22.22
N LYS A 45 -16.53 -0.44 -21.57
CA LYS A 45 -16.49 0.04 -20.17
C LYS A 45 -16.32 -1.12 -19.18
N ALA A 46 -15.13 -1.68 -19.12
CA ALA A 46 -14.75 -2.69 -18.15
C ALA A 46 -14.82 -2.02 -16.77
N LYS A 47 -15.53 -2.68 -15.85
CA LYS A 47 -15.72 -2.20 -14.48
C LYS A 47 -14.97 -3.14 -13.56
N THR A 48 -14.01 -2.59 -12.83
CA THR A 48 -13.34 -3.27 -11.71
C THR A 48 -14.03 -2.88 -10.40
N SER A 49 -14.38 -3.88 -9.61
CA SER A 49 -14.95 -3.76 -8.26
C SER A 49 -14.26 -4.75 -7.34
N TYR A 50 -14.18 -4.45 -6.06
CA TYR A 50 -13.65 -5.37 -5.06
C TYR A 50 -14.73 -5.76 -4.04
N THR A 51 -14.57 -6.92 -3.42
CA THR A 51 -15.36 -7.38 -2.28
C THR A 51 -14.39 -7.83 -1.20
N ILE A 52 -14.66 -7.43 0.04
CA ILE A 52 -13.79 -7.74 1.17
C ILE A 52 -14.44 -8.89 1.95
N ASN A 53 -13.67 -9.93 2.21
CA ASN A 53 -14.03 -11.05 3.07
C ASN A 53 -13.04 -11.13 4.23
N TYR A 54 -13.57 -11.15 5.45
CA TYR A 54 -12.77 -11.31 6.65
C TYR A 54 -12.36 -12.78 6.79
N LYS A 55 -11.05 -13.06 6.98
CA LYS A 55 -10.57 -14.40 7.33
C LYS A 55 -10.19 -14.47 8.81
N ASP A 56 -9.34 -13.56 9.29
CA ASP A 56 -8.86 -13.50 10.69
C ASP A 56 -8.57 -12.05 11.13
N ASP A 57 -8.33 -11.83 12.44
CA ASP A 57 -8.00 -10.52 13.04
C ASP A 57 -6.78 -9.80 12.44
N ALA A 58 -5.89 -10.55 11.79
CA ALA A 58 -4.70 -10.00 11.14
C ALA A 58 -4.73 -10.06 9.60
N ASN A 59 -5.67 -10.80 9.00
CA ASN A 59 -5.66 -11.10 7.57
C ASN A 59 -7.02 -10.88 6.91
N THR A 60 -7.02 -10.01 5.91
CA THR A 60 -8.22 -9.69 5.12
C THR A 60 -8.09 -10.23 3.71
N SER A 61 -9.08 -10.99 3.25
CA SER A 61 -9.13 -11.48 1.88
C SER A 61 -9.91 -10.51 1.01
N ILE A 62 -9.37 -10.13 -0.14
CA ILE A 62 -10.06 -9.29 -1.11
C ILE A 62 -10.33 -10.10 -2.38
N ILE A 63 -11.54 -9.98 -2.92
CA ILE A 63 -11.92 -10.54 -4.22
C ILE A 63 -12.07 -9.38 -5.17
N ILE A 64 -11.16 -9.28 -6.13
CA ILE A 64 -11.17 -8.26 -7.18
C ILE A 64 -11.89 -8.87 -8.38
N THR A 65 -12.95 -8.21 -8.84
CA THR A 65 -13.75 -8.62 -9.99
C THR A 65 -13.72 -7.53 -11.06
N SER A 66 -13.17 -7.86 -12.22
CA SER A 66 -13.21 -7.00 -13.42
C SER A 66 -14.12 -7.63 -14.46
N LYS A 67 -15.14 -6.89 -14.93
CA LYS A 67 -16.12 -7.38 -15.91
C LYS A 67 -16.37 -6.41 -17.04
N ASN A 68 -16.62 -6.94 -18.23
CA ASN A 68 -16.98 -6.14 -19.40
C ASN A 68 -18.11 -6.80 -20.21
N PHE A 69 -18.95 -5.96 -20.80
CA PHE A 69 -20.08 -6.40 -21.61
C PHE A 69 -19.61 -6.62 -23.05
N GLY A 70 -19.49 -7.88 -23.46
CA GLY A 70 -19.03 -8.28 -24.80
C GLY A 70 -18.36 -9.65 -24.82
N LEU A 71 -18.26 -10.27 -25.99
CA LEU A 71 -17.45 -11.46 -26.24
C LEU A 71 -16.44 -11.12 -27.35
N GLY A 72 -15.14 -11.27 -27.06
CA GLY A 72 -14.08 -11.10 -28.04
C GLY A 72 -12.70 -10.80 -27.42
N PRO A 73 -11.61 -10.94 -28.21
CA PRO A 73 -10.24 -10.70 -27.73
C PRO A 73 -10.00 -9.27 -27.24
N VAL A 74 -10.56 -8.28 -27.95
CA VAL A 74 -10.43 -6.85 -27.59
C VAL A 74 -11.02 -6.57 -26.20
N GLN A 75 -12.15 -7.18 -25.87
CA GLN A 75 -12.82 -7.01 -24.59
C GLN A 75 -12.08 -7.74 -23.47
N LYS A 76 -11.47 -8.90 -23.76
CA LYS A 76 -10.60 -9.60 -22.80
C LYS A 76 -9.37 -8.75 -22.45
N ASN A 77 -8.71 -8.17 -23.45
CA ASN A 77 -7.57 -7.29 -23.26
C ASN A 77 -7.94 -6.05 -22.43
N ALA A 78 -9.12 -5.47 -22.67
CA ALA A 78 -9.62 -4.36 -21.86
C ALA A 78 -9.83 -4.75 -20.39
N VAL A 79 -10.44 -5.93 -20.11
CA VAL A 79 -10.63 -6.42 -18.73
C VAL A 79 -9.28 -6.68 -18.05
N GLN A 80 -8.30 -7.24 -18.77
CA GLN A 80 -6.95 -7.46 -18.26
C GLN A 80 -6.25 -6.13 -17.94
N LYS A 81 -6.30 -5.14 -18.85
CA LYS A 81 -5.71 -3.81 -18.62
C LYS A 81 -6.30 -3.14 -17.38
N GLU A 82 -7.62 -3.23 -17.17
CA GLU A 82 -8.25 -2.70 -15.94
C GLU A 82 -7.81 -3.44 -14.68
N MET A 83 -7.66 -4.76 -14.74
CA MET A 83 -7.19 -5.55 -13.60
C MET A 83 -5.77 -5.16 -13.22
N GLU A 84 -4.87 -5.07 -14.20
CA GLU A 84 -3.47 -4.69 -13.98
C GLU A 84 -3.34 -3.27 -13.41
N LEU A 85 -4.15 -2.32 -13.89
CA LEU A 85 -4.17 -0.96 -13.33
C LEU A 85 -4.69 -0.92 -11.90
N PHE A 86 -5.65 -1.77 -11.55
CA PHE A 86 -6.12 -1.88 -10.18
C PHE A 86 -5.03 -2.48 -9.28
N LYS A 87 -4.32 -3.51 -9.74
CA LYS A 87 -3.18 -4.11 -9.02
C LYS A 87 -2.05 -3.12 -8.81
N SER A 88 -1.71 -2.32 -9.81
CA SER A 88 -0.66 -1.30 -9.66
C SER A 88 -1.07 -0.26 -8.61
N ALA A 89 -2.31 0.23 -8.68
CA ALA A 89 -2.85 1.15 -7.68
C ALA A 89 -2.90 0.54 -6.27
N LEU A 90 -3.17 -0.77 -6.16
CA LEU A 90 -3.14 -1.49 -4.89
C LEU A 90 -1.73 -1.55 -4.32
N ARG A 91 -0.75 -1.94 -5.15
CA ARG A 91 0.66 -1.98 -4.76
C ARG A 91 1.17 -0.61 -4.30
N ASP A 92 0.79 0.46 -4.99
CA ASP A 92 1.17 1.81 -4.61
C ASP A 92 0.56 2.23 -3.27
N SER A 93 -0.70 1.88 -3.02
CA SER A 93 -1.32 2.11 -1.71
C SER A 93 -0.67 1.30 -0.59
N LEU A 94 -0.28 0.06 -0.86
CA LEU A 94 0.42 -0.80 0.09
C LEU A 94 1.79 -0.23 0.47
N ASN A 95 2.60 0.12 -0.53
CA ASN A 95 3.90 0.73 -0.31
C ASN A 95 3.80 2.03 0.50
N GLU A 96 2.78 2.85 0.25
CA GLU A 96 2.59 4.07 1.03
C GLU A 96 2.25 3.79 2.50
N VAL A 97 1.48 2.75 2.79
CA VAL A 97 1.19 2.37 4.18
C VAL A 97 2.45 1.88 4.87
N GLU A 98 3.25 1.02 4.23
CA GLU A 98 4.54 0.58 4.77
C GLU A 98 5.49 1.76 5.04
N ASN A 99 5.54 2.75 4.13
CA ASN A 99 6.35 3.95 4.32
C ASN A 99 5.78 4.90 5.39
N THR A 100 4.46 4.94 5.59
CA THR A 100 3.83 5.78 6.63
C THR A 100 4.06 5.17 8.02
N GLU A 101 4.05 3.84 8.15
CA GLU A 101 4.39 3.15 9.41
C GLU A 101 5.86 3.32 9.80
N GLN A 102 6.75 3.60 8.84
CA GLN A 102 8.13 4.00 9.11
C GLN A 102 8.29 5.49 9.46
N GLN A 103 7.24 6.30 9.33
CA GLN A 103 7.25 7.73 9.64
C GLN A 103 6.44 8.10 10.89
N ASP A 104 5.41 7.32 11.25
CA ASP A 104 4.59 7.57 12.44
C ASP A 104 5.23 7.11 13.77
N THR A 105 6.36 6.38 13.77
CA THR A 105 7.16 6.18 15.00
C THR A 105 8.06 7.37 15.35
N LYS A 106 8.23 8.34 14.45
CA LYS A 106 9.18 9.46 14.64
C LYS A 106 8.67 10.61 15.51
N SER A 107 7.45 10.54 16.05
CA SER A 107 6.83 11.72 16.67
C SER A 107 6.46 11.59 18.15
N SER A 108 6.62 10.43 18.80
CA SER A 108 6.37 10.35 20.26
C SER A 108 7.44 9.68 21.11
N ASP A 109 8.59 9.28 20.55
CA ASP A 109 9.68 8.68 21.35
C ASP A 109 11.09 9.01 20.78
N ASN A 110 11.30 10.28 20.41
CA ASN A 110 12.59 10.77 19.89
C ASN A 110 13.79 10.37 20.78
N THR A 111 13.58 10.30 22.10
CA THR A 111 14.61 9.89 23.07
C THR A 111 15.05 8.44 22.88
N ALA A 112 14.11 7.50 22.64
CA ALA A 112 14.44 6.09 22.49
C ALA A 112 15.11 5.79 21.14
N GLU A 113 14.63 6.41 20.06
CA GLU A 113 15.23 6.29 18.73
C GLU A 113 16.65 6.88 18.70
N ASP A 114 16.87 8.02 19.36
CA ASP A 114 18.20 8.63 19.41
C ASP A 114 19.17 7.79 20.26
N ILE A 115 18.73 7.22 21.39
CA ILE A 115 19.54 6.27 22.18
C ILE A 115 19.92 5.03 21.34
N LEU A 116 19.01 4.51 20.50
CA LEU A 116 19.31 3.40 19.60
C LEU A 116 20.36 3.77 18.54
N LYS A 117 20.29 4.97 17.95
CA LYS A 117 21.32 5.46 17.01
C LYS A 117 22.69 5.60 17.68
N TYR A 118 22.73 6.15 18.90
CA TYR A 118 23.98 6.25 19.65
C TYR A 118 24.57 4.88 20.00
N LYS A 119 23.73 3.87 20.25
CA LYS A 119 24.18 2.50 20.51
C LYS A 119 24.78 1.86 19.26
N ASP A 120 24.17 2.05 18.10
CA ASP A 120 24.71 1.56 16.82
C ASP A 120 26.08 2.20 16.50
N LEU A 121 26.29 3.47 16.86
CA LEU A 121 27.59 4.14 16.72
C LEU A 121 28.66 3.61 17.69
N LEU A 122 28.27 3.20 18.90
CA LEU A 122 29.16 2.52 19.86
C LEU A 122 29.54 1.12 19.35
N ASP A 123 28.57 0.34 18.88
CA ASP A 123 28.79 -1.01 18.36
C ASP A 123 29.70 -1.00 17.11
N LYS A 124 29.68 0.09 16.34
CA LYS A 124 30.60 0.35 15.21
C LYS A 124 31.97 0.89 15.64
N GLY A 125 32.21 1.14 16.93
CA GLY A 125 33.44 1.69 17.47
C GLY A 125 33.70 3.16 17.10
N ILE A 126 32.67 3.88 16.64
CA ILE A 126 32.75 5.30 16.27
C ILE A 126 32.70 6.18 17.52
N LEU A 127 31.93 5.76 18.53
CA LEU A 127 31.85 6.39 19.84
C LEU A 127 32.52 5.52 20.90
N THR A 128 33.13 6.17 21.87
CA THR A 128 33.61 5.51 23.08
C THR A 128 32.46 5.33 24.09
N GLN A 129 32.63 4.37 25.02
CA GLN A 129 31.65 4.11 26.09
C GLN A 129 31.29 5.37 26.88
N GLU A 130 32.28 6.22 27.17
CA GLU A 130 32.08 7.48 27.90
C GLU A 130 31.25 8.51 27.12
N GLU A 131 31.41 8.59 25.79
CA GLU A 131 30.65 9.51 24.95
C GLU A 131 29.20 9.07 24.78
N PHE A 132 28.98 7.76 24.67
CA PHE A 132 27.65 7.17 24.65
C PHE A 132 26.89 7.46 25.96
N ASP A 133 27.51 7.22 27.11
CA ASP A 133 26.86 7.44 28.41
C ASP A 133 26.53 8.92 28.67
N LYS A 134 27.39 9.86 28.25
CA LYS A 134 27.10 11.31 28.32
C LYS A 134 25.88 11.71 27.49
N GLN A 135 25.78 11.20 26.26
CA GLN A 135 24.64 11.52 25.39
C GLN A 135 23.35 10.86 25.88
N LYS A 136 23.43 9.62 26.36
CA LYS A 136 22.31 8.90 26.98
C LYS A 136 21.76 9.65 28.19
N GLN A 137 22.63 10.12 29.10
CA GLN A 137 22.20 10.91 30.26
C GLN A 137 21.55 12.24 29.86
N LYS A 138 22.09 12.92 28.84
CA LYS A 138 21.54 14.19 28.33
C LYS A 138 20.14 14.02 27.73
N LEU A 139 19.86 12.87 27.13
CA LEU A 139 18.57 12.54 26.53
C LEU A 139 17.53 12.10 27.58
N LEU A 140 17.97 11.46 28.68
CA LEU A 140 17.09 10.99 29.77
C LEU A 140 16.74 12.06 30.80
N ASN A 141 17.56 13.10 30.97
CA ASN A 141 17.33 14.21 31.92
C ASN A 141 16.75 15.47 31.25
N LYS A 142 16.08 15.33 30.11
CA LYS A 142 15.46 16.41 29.35
C LYS A 142 13.95 16.43 29.58
#